data_AF-A0A7C3KY10-F1
#
_entry.id   AF-A0A7C3KY10-F1
#
_cell.length_a   1.000
_cell.length_b   1.000
_cell.length_c   1.000
_cell.angle_alpha   90.00
_cell.angle_beta   90.00
_cell.angle_gamma   90.00
#
_symmetry.space_group_name_H-M   'P 1'
#
loop_
_entity.id
_entity.type
_entity.pdbx_description
1 polymer ?
#
loop_
_entity_poly.entity_id
_entity_poly.type
_entity_poly.pdbx_seq_one_letter_code
_entity_poly.pdbx_strand_id
1 'polypeptide(L)'
;EVRVRGKGMKDRVALFGDPCASAIRAWLKHERPTTSSPALFVNRRGGRLTTRTLQNVVQRRRRLLGLGEPITPHSLRHSFATHLLNGGADLKTVQQLLGHESLATTQVYTHVSIERLKEVVRTRHPRSKTK
;
A
#
# COMPACT_ATOMS: atom_id res chain seq x y z
N GLU A 1 0.30 -2.28 -10.23
CA GLU A 1 -0.23 -0.98 -9.74
C GLU A 1 -1.74 -1.07 -9.56
N VAL A 2 -2.34 -0.18 -8.77
CA VAL A 2 -3.80 -0.06 -8.63
C VAL A 2 -4.17 1.41 -8.52
N ARG A 3 -5.33 1.78 -9.08
CA ARG A 3 -5.91 3.11 -8.90
C ARG A 3 -6.73 3.14 -7.61
N VAL A 4 -6.44 4.11 -6.76
CA VAL A 4 -7.08 4.29 -5.46
C VAL A 4 -7.60 5.72 -5.36
N ARG A 5 -8.85 5.86 -4.96
CA ARG A 5 -9.43 7.16 -4.64
C ARG A 5 -9.13 7.51 -3.18
N GLY A 6 -8.35 8.56 -2.98
CA GLY A 6 -7.92 9.02 -1.66
C GLY A 6 -8.83 10.10 -1.06
N LYS A 7 -8.35 10.70 0.03
CA LYS A 7 -8.98 11.87 0.67
C LYS A 7 -9.15 13.00 -0.37
N GLY A 8 -10.30 13.67 -0.34
CA GLY A 8 -10.63 14.74 -1.29
C GLY A 8 -11.07 14.25 -2.67
N MET A 9 -11.45 12.97 -2.80
CA MET A 9 -11.89 12.35 -4.07
C MET A 9 -10.81 12.32 -5.16
N LYS A 10 -9.54 12.41 -4.77
CA LYS A 10 -8.42 12.45 -5.71
C LYS A 10 -7.94 11.04 -6.01
N ASP A 11 -7.86 10.73 -7.30
CA ASP A 11 -7.32 9.46 -7.78
C ASP A 11 -5.80 9.45 -7.65
N ARG A 12 -5.28 8.32 -7.21
CA ARG A 12 -3.84 8.08 -6.98
C ARG A 12 -3.50 6.71 -7.53
N VAL A 13 -2.26 6.55 -7.98
CA VAL A 13 -1.73 5.25 -8.36
C VAL A 13 -0.93 4.70 -7.18
N ALA A 14 -1.35 3.57 -6.62
CA ALA A 14 -0.56 2.83 -5.66
C ALA A 14 0.27 1.78 -6.38
N LEU A 15 1.59 1.86 -6.19
CA LEU A 15 2.56 0.93 -6.76
C LEU A 15 2.84 -0.19 -5.76
N PHE A 16 2.97 -1.40 -6.28
CA PHE A 16 3.27 -2.59 -5.51
C PHE A 16 4.02 -3.59 -6.38
N GLY A 17 4.88 -4.41 -5.76
CA GLY A 17 5.65 -5.45 -6.44
C GLY A 17 4.91 -6.79 -6.55
N ASP A 18 5.59 -7.77 -7.12
CA ASP A 18 5.04 -9.09 -7.43
C ASP A 18 4.47 -9.83 -6.22
N PRO A 19 5.07 -9.78 -5.01
CA PRO A 19 4.48 -10.47 -3.86
C PRO A 19 3.09 -9.96 -3.50
N CYS A 20 2.85 -8.66 -3.63
CA CYS A 20 1.52 -8.08 -3.42
C CYS A 20 0.55 -8.50 -4.53
N ALA A 21 1.01 -8.47 -5.79
CA ALA A 21 0.20 -8.92 -6.92
C ALA A 21 -0.23 -10.40 -6.77
N SER A 22 0.69 -11.27 -6.36
CA SER A 22 0.43 -12.68 -6.12
C SER A 22 -0.54 -12.89 -4.95
N ALA A 23 -0.39 -12.14 -3.86
CA ALA A 23 -1.32 -12.19 -2.74
C ALA A 23 -2.74 -11.75 -3.14
N ILE A 24 -2.88 -10.69 -3.94
CA ILE A 24 -4.18 -10.23 -4.45
C ILE A 24 -4.82 -11.29 -5.36
N ARG A 25 -4.03 -11.92 -6.25
CA ARG A 25 -4.52 -13.01 -7.11
C ARG A 25 -4.99 -14.22 -6.29
N ALA A 26 -4.22 -14.62 -5.29
CA ALA A 26 -4.59 -15.72 -4.40
C ALA A 26 -5.88 -15.40 -3.64
N TRP A 27 -6.02 -14.18 -3.11
CA TRP A 27 -7.25 -13.71 -2.48
C TRP A 27 -8.46 -13.83 -3.44
N LEU A 28 -8.34 -13.29 -4.65
CA LEU A 28 -9.41 -13.32 -5.64
C LEU A 28 -9.82 -14.73 -6.05
N LYS A 29 -8.86 -15.66 -6.13
CA LYS A 29 -9.10 -17.03 -6.60
C LYS A 29 -9.59 -17.97 -5.50
N HIS A 30 -9.11 -17.81 -4.27
CA HIS A 30 -9.24 -18.83 -3.23
C HIS A 30 -9.97 -18.39 -1.97
N GLU A 31 -9.96 -17.09 -1.63
CA GLU A 31 -10.45 -16.62 -0.33
C GLU A 31 -11.65 -15.68 -0.42
N ARG A 32 -11.80 -14.96 -1.54
CA ARG A 32 -12.89 -14.00 -1.73
C ARG A 32 -14.22 -14.74 -1.87
N PRO A 33 -15.21 -14.53 -0.98
CA PRO A 33 -16.52 -15.14 -1.12
C PRO A 33 -17.24 -14.63 -2.37
N THR A 34 -18.08 -15.48 -2.97
CA THR A 34 -18.98 -15.09 -4.06
C THR A 34 -19.96 -14.03 -3.55
N THR A 35 -19.98 -12.86 -4.19
CA THR A 35 -20.82 -11.73 -3.80
C THR A 35 -21.01 -10.77 -4.97
N SER A 36 -22.14 -10.06 -4.99
CA SER A 36 -22.42 -8.96 -5.92
C SER A 36 -21.66 -7.67 -5.61
N SER A 37 -20.96 -7.59 -4.47
CA SER A 37 -20.20 -6.39 -4.11
C SER A 37 -19.07 -6.12 -5.12
N PRO A 38 -18.94 -4.87 -5.62
CA PRO A 38 -17.84 -4.49 -6.51
C PRO A 38 -16.52 -4.24 -5.77
N ALA A 39 -16.49 -4.40 -4.43
CA ALA A 39 -15.29 -4.17 -3.66
C ALA A 39 -14.24 -5.29 -3.87
N LEU A 40 -12.98 -4.89 -4.05
CA LEU A 40 -11.85 -5.84 -4.14
C LEU A 40 -11.74 -6.70 -2.88
N PHE A 41 -11.81 -6.05 -1.71
CA PHE A 41 -11.79 -6.70 -0.41
C PHE A 41 -13.17 -6.64 0.25
N VAL A 42 -13.68 -7.80 0.61
CA VAL A 42 -14.98 -7.99 1.26
C VAL A 42 -14.81 -8.75 2.57
N ASN A 43 -15.78 -8.60 3.47
CA ASN A 43 -15.86 -9.39 4.68
C ASN A 43 -16.51 -10.76 4.39
N ARG A 44 -16.56 -11.64 5.41
CA ARG A 44 -17.15 -12.98 5.29
C ARG A 44 -18.63 -13.01 4.89
N ARG A 45 -19.36 -11.91 5.09
CA ARG A 45 -20.76 -11.75 4.69
C ARG A 45 -20.91 -11.17 3.27
N GLY A 46 -19.80 -10.99 2.53
CA GLY A 46 -19.80 -10.41 1.18
C GLY A 46 -19.88 -8.87 1.13
N GLY A 47 -20.00 -8.19 2.27
CA GLY A 47 -20.00 -6.73 2.32
C GLY A 47 -18.60 -6.12 2.19
N ARG A 48 -18.50 -4.85 1.76
CA ARG A 48 -17.21 -4.13 1.69
C ARG A 48 -16.46 -4.19 3.02
N LEU A 49 -15.15 -4.45 2.97
CA LEU A 49 -14.31 -4.44 4.16
C LEU A 49 -14.24 -3.04 4.78
N THR A 50 -14.47 -2.93 6.08
CA THR A 50 -14.40 -1.64 6.80
C THR A 50 -12.99 -1.38 7.34
N THR A 51 -12.68 -0.12 7.63
CA THR A 51 -11.42 0.29 8.28
C THR A 51 -11.20 -0.40 9.62
N ARG A 52 -12.25 -0.49 10.45
CA ARG A 52 -12.22 -1.19 11.74
C ARG A 52 -11.93 -2.68 11.57
N THR A 53 -12.55 -3.33 10.58
CA THR A 53 -12.26 -4.75 10.29
C THR A 53 -10.81 -4.94 9.87
N LEU A 54 -10.26 -4.07 9.02
CA LEU A 54 -8.86 -4.13 8.62
C LEU A 54 -7.91 -3.97 9.82
N GLN A 55 -8.15 -2.99 10.69
CA GLN A 55 -7.38 -2.80 11.92
C GLN A 55 -7.40 -4.07 12.80
N ASN A 56 -8.58 -4.67 12.97
CA ASN A 56 -8.73 -5.91 13.74
C ASN A 56 -7.96 -7.08 13.11
N VAL A 57 -7.96 -7.20 11.78
CA VAL A 57 -7.18 -8.23 11.07
C VAL A 57 -5.69 -8.05 11.33
N VAL A 58 -5.16 -6.83 11.20
CA VAL A 58 -3.74 -6.53 11.47
C VAL A 58 -3.39 -6.85 12.93
N GLN A 59 -4.22 -6.42 13.88
CA GLN A 59 -4.01 -6.69 15.30
C GLN A 59 -4.06 -8.18 15.64
N ARG A 60 -4.97 -8.93 15.02
CA ARG A 60 -5.04 -10.39 15.19
C ARG A 60 -3.78 -11.07 14.67
N ARG A 61 -3.31 -10.69 13.48
CA ARG A 61 -2.07 -11.26 12.91
C ARG A 61 -0.85 -10.93 13.76
N ARG A 62 -0.75 -9.70 14.25
CA ARG A 62 0.29 -9.28 15.20
C ARG A 62 0.35 -10.18 16.44
N ARG A 63 -0.80 -10.41 17.09
CA ARG A 63 -0.90 -11.28 18.28
C ARG A 63 -0.47 -12.70 17.98
N LEU A 64 -0.91 -13.26 16.85
CA LEU A 64 -0.54 -14.62 16.43
C LEU A 64 0.96 -14.77 16.14
N LEU A 65 1.64 -13.69 15.76
CA LEU A 65 3.08 -13.67 15.50
C LEU A 65 3.91 -13.31 16.75
N GLY A 66 3.29 -13.07 17.91
CA GLY A 66 4.01 -12.73 19.14
C GLY A 66 4.72 -11.37 19.12
N LEU A 67 4.31 -10.45 18.25
CA LEU A 67 4.98 -9.15 18.09
C LEU A 67 4.58 -8.20 19.22
N GLY A 68 5.56 -7.71 19.99
CA GLY A 68 5.35 -6.90 21.19
C GLY A 68 4.75 -5.52 20.92
N GLU A 69 5.32 -4.76 19.99
CA GLU A 69 4.87 -3.39 19.69
C GLU A 69 3.53 -3.34 18.92
N PRO A 70 2.69 -2.30 19.10
CA PRO A 70 1.44 -2.15 18.36
C PRO A 70 1.65 -1.93 16.84
N ILE A 71 1.40 -2.97 16.05
CA ILE A 71 1.35 -2.87 14.59
C ILE A 71 -0.05 -2.46 14.15
N THR A 72 -0.11 -1.33 13.46
CA THR A 72 -1.31 -0.73 12.86
C THR A 72 -1.12 -0.51 11.35
N PRO A 73 -2.20 -0.29 10.57
CA PRO A 73 -2.05 0.12 9.18
C PRO A 73 -1.19 1.38 8.97
N HIS A 74 -1.18 2.30 9.94
CA HIS A 74 -0.31 3.49 9.89
C HIS A 74 1.16 3.12 10.08
N SER A 75 1.48 2.23 11.04
CA SER A 75 2.85 1.74 11.21
C SER A 75 3.36 0.99 9.98
N LEU A 76 2.51 0.18 9.31
CA LEU A 76 2.88 -0.50 8.06
C LEU A 76 3.20 0.49 6.94
N ARG A 77 2.43 1.59 6.83
CA ARG A 77 2.72 2.68 5.90
C ARG A 77 4.05 3.37 6.24
N HIS A 78 4.31 3.61 7.52
CA HIS A 78 5.56 4.21 7.96
C HIS A 78 6.76 3.30 7.62
N SER A 79 6.68 2.01 7.92
CA SER A 79 7.71 1.04 7.54
C SER A 79 7.96 1.01 6.03
N PHE A 80 6.91 1.08 5.21
CA PHE A 80 7.06 1.18 3.75
C PHE A 80 7.89 2.41 3.35
N ALA A 81 7.59 3.58 3.93
CA ALA A 81 8.34 4.81 3.67
C ALA A 81 9.80 4.70 4.13
N THR A 82 10.03 4.23 5.35
CA THR A 82 11.36 4.02 5.92
C THR A 82 12.18 3.04 5.09
N HIS A 83 11.58 1.94 4.62
CA HIS A 83 12.27 0.99 3.74
C HIS A 83 12.70 1.62 2.41
N LEU A 84 11.87 2.46 1.80
CA LEU A 84 12.25 3.16 0.58
C LEU A 84 13.39 4.16 0.84
N LEU A 85 13.29 4.96 1.90
CA LEU A 85 14.34 5.92 2.29
C LEU A 85 15.66 5.21 2.61
N ASN A 86 15.64 4.16 3.43
CA ASN A 86 16.83 3.36 3.74
C ASN A 86 17.39 2.65 2.50
N GLY A 87 16.52 2.30 1.56
CA GLY A 87 16.93 1.79 0.26
C GLY A 87 17.53 2.86 -0.64
N GLY A 88 17.57 4.15 -0.26
CA GLY A 88 18.12 5.24 -1.06
C GLY A 88 17.14 5.90 -2.02
N ALA A 89 15.83 5.77 -1.78
CA ALA A 89 14.82 6.60 -2.43
C ALA A 89 14.86 8.02 -1.87
N ASP A 90 14.66 9.02 -2.72
CA ASP A 90 14.54 10.40 -2.26
C ASP A 90 13.19 10.65 -1.56
N LEU A 91 13.19 11.57 -0.59
CA LEU A 91 12.01 11.88 0.23
C LEU A 91 10.79 12.31 -0.60
N LYS A 92 11.02 13.01 -1.71
CA LYS A 92 9.96 13.54 -2.58
C LYS A 92 9.28 12.43 -3.37
N THR A 93 10.03 11.44 -3.88
CA THR A 93 9.49 10.20 -4.45
C THR A 93 8.65 9.44 -3.41
N VAL A 94 9.14 9.31 -2.18
CA VAL A 94 8.40 8.62 -1.11
C VAL A 94 7.09 9.35 -0.77
N GLN A 95 7.10 10.68 -0.70
CA GLN A 95 5.90 11.49 -0.47
C GLN A 95 4.86 11.33 -1.58
N GLN A 96 5.29 11.29 -2.85
CA GLN A 96 4.41 11.04 -3.98
C GLN A 96 3.77 9.65 -3.91
N LEU A 97 4.55 8.62 -3.59
CA LEU A 97 4.07 7.24 -3.40
C LEU A 97 3.07 7.11 -2.24
N LEU A 98 3.25 7.90 -1.18
CA LEU A 98 2.34 7.92 -0.03
C LEU A 98 1.09 8.77 -0.26
N GLY A 99 1.04 9.57 -1.32
CA GLY A 99 -0.09 10.42 -1.64
C GLY A 99 -0.22 11.65 -0.73
N HIS A 100 0.90 12.22 -0.27
CA HIS A 100 0.87 13.50 0.43
C HIS A 100 0.81 14.64 -0.59
N GLU A 101 -0.21 15.49 -0.49
CA GLU A 101 -0.58 16.45 -1.53
C GLU A 101 -0.12 17.90 -1.27
N SER A 102 0.94 18.13 -0.50
CA SER A 102 1.45 19.49 -0.32
C SER A 102 2.96 19.51 -0.24
N LEU A 103 3.58 19.88 -1.36
CA LEU A 103 4.75 20.74 -1.38
C LEU A 103 4.24 22.10 -1.87
N ALA A 104 3.46 22.79 -1.06
CA ALA A 104 3.16 24.19 -1.33
C ALA A 104 4.43 25.02 -1.06
N THR A 105 5.34 25.05 -2.04
CA THR A 105 6.04 26.24 -2.53
C THR A 105 7.04 25.84 -3.63
N THR A 106 6.63 26.17 -4.87
CA THR A 106 7.41 26.92 -5.87
C THR A 106 8.72 26.31 -6.43
N GLN A 107 8.64 25.96 -7.72
CA GLN A 107 9.67 26.20 -8.76
C GLN A 107 10.84 25.22 -9.05
N VAL A 108 10.80 23.92 -8.71
CA VAL A 108 11.70 22.91 -9.36
C VAL A 108 11.05 21.52 -9.54
N TYR A 109 9.84 21.45 -10.11
CA TYR A 109 9.07 20.19 -10.20
C TYR A 109 8.94 19.65 -11.62
N THR A 110 10.06 19.59 -12.34
CA THR A 110 10.17 18.95 -13.65
C THR A 110 10.32 17.43 -13.48
N HIS A 111 9.28 16.67 -13.85
CA HIS A 111 9.33 15.27 -14.30
C HIS A 111 9.82 14.18 -13.33
N VAL A 112 9.03 13.85 -12.29
CA VAL A 112 9.06 12.48 -11.76
C VAL A 112 7.97 11.68 -12.49
N SER A 113 8.37 10.86 -13.46
CA SER A 113 7.43 10.00 -14.20
C SER A 113 6.99 8.79 -13.36
N ILE A 114 5.84 8.20 -13.72
CA ILE A 114 5.32 7.00 -13.05
C ILE A 114 6.32 5.83 -13.18
N GLU A 115 7.05 5.76 -14.28
CA GLU A 115 8.09 4.77 -14.56
C GLU A 115 9.22 4.88 -13.53
N ARG A 116 9.62 6.11 -13.18
CA ARG A 116 10.63 6.34 -12.13
C ARG A 116 10.12 5.90 -10.76
N LEU A 117 8.86 6.16 -10.43
CA LEU A 117 8.24 5.72 -9.18
C LEU A 117 8.18 4.18 -9.09
N LYS A 118 7.85 3.51 -10.19
CA LYS A 118 7.88 2.03 -10.30
C LYS A 118 9.27 1.48 -10.06
N GLU A 119 10.27 2.10 -10.67
CA GLU A 119 11.65 1.68 -10.53
C GLU A 119 12.15 1.79 -9.10
N VAL A 120 11.80 2.88 -8.40
CA VAL A 120 12.17 3.08 -7.00
C VAL A 120 11.54 2.01 -6.10
N VAL A 121 10.23 1.73 -6.26
CA VAL A 121 9.59 0.66 -5.49
C VAL A 121 10.21 -0.69 -5.81
N ARG A 122 10.51 -0.98 -7.08
CA ARG A 122 11.11 -2.25 -7.54
C ARG A 122 12.51 -2.48 -6.99
N THR A 123 13.35 -1.45 -6.96
CA THR A 123 14.77 -1.57 -6.61
C THR A 123 15.05 -1.36 -5.13
N ARG A 124 14.29 -0.50 -4.45
CA ARG A 124 14.58 -0.05 -3.09
C ARG A 124 13.73 -0.71 -2.01
N HIS A 125 12.52 -1.20 -2.33
CA HIS A 125 11.69 -1.86 -1.31
C HIS A 125 12.13 -3.33 -1.10
N PRO A 126 12.37 -3.78 0.14
CA PRO A 126 12.97 -5.08 0.43
C PRO A 126 12.11 -6.28 0.00
N ARG A 127 10.81 -6.08 -0.17
CA ARG A 127 9.87 -7.12 -0.62
C ARG A 127 9.50 -7.02 -2.10
N SER A 128 10.18 -6.18 -2.89
CA SER A 128 9.88 -6.06 -4.32
C SER A 128 10.59 -7.09 -5.20
N LYS A 129 11.69 -7.67 -4.73
CA LYS A 129 12.40 -8.74 -5.43
C LYS A 129 11.88 -10.09 -4.93
N THR A 130 11.33 -10.90 -5.83
CA THR A 130 11.10 -12.32 -5.56
C THR A 130 12.48 -12.98 -5.47
N LYS A 131 12.71 -13.74 -4.38
CA LYS A 131 13.87 -14.62 -4.27
C LYS A 131 13.70 -15.80 -5.20
#